data_AF-A0A6V8KQI1-F1
#
_entry.id   AF-A0A6V8KQI1-F1
#
_cell.length_a   1.000
_cell.length_b   1.000
_cell.length_c   1.000
_cell.angle_alpha   90.00
_cell.angle_beta   90.00
_cell.angle_gamma   90.00
#
_symmetry.space_group_name_H-M   'P 1'
#
loop_
_entity.id
_entity.type
_entity.pdbx_description
1 polymer ?
#
loop_
_entity_poly.entity_id
_entity_poly.type
_entity_poly.pdbx_seq_one_letter_code
_entity_poly.pdbx_strand_id
1 'polypeptide(L)'
;MARRTIDGRTALDRSGVAAHLRVAYTTVNNWHRHRTRFGFPDGFTYDGAEWFWLNDIDRFHTAHLKAKRAELTKVDRRGRPDDLVGSGTAAKILGYRSYRNLPDTLYNQPDRIQQLADGRVRRLWFRRTVWAVADARTGRQSTGRTPGTTGARKPHPYADDPRLQAALALLTEVGTSGQNRRGLGVELARRLGVGERTAQRLLTQARLVADGPPDNTPQATAPPTGTAHPTPTAHTATARSRRMPGQPGARP
;
A
#
# COMPACT_ATOMS: atom_id res chain seq x y z
N MET A 1 -33.90 -3.77 18.22
CA MET A 1 -34.20 -5.03 18.94
C MET A 1 -33.18 -6.03 18.43
N ALA A 2 -32.08 -6.25 19.14
CA ALA A 2 -30.89 -6.87 18.55
C ALA A 2 -31.11 -8.31 18.02
N ARG A 3 -32.00 -9.09 18.64
CA ARG A 3 -32.19 -10.51 18.35
C ARG A 3 -33.65 -10.91 18.52
N ARG A 4 -34.16 -11.75 17.62
CA ARG A 4 -35.53 -12.28 17.67
C ARG A 4 -35.55 -13.72 17.16
N THR A 5 -36.45 -14.53 17.71
CA THR A 5 -36.76 -15.85 17.16
C THR A 5 -38.00 -15.73 16.28
N ILE A 6 -37.87 -16.12 15.01
CA ILE A 6 -38.93 -16.08 13.99
C ILE A 6 -38.97 -17.49 13.38
N ASP A 7 -40.14 -18.13 13.43
CA ASP A 7 -40.36 -19.50 12.93
C ASP A 7 -39.31 -20.52 13.45
N GLY A 8 -38.97 -20.43 14.75
CA GLY A 8 -37.99 -21.30 15.41
C GLY A 8 -36.53 -21.01 15.04
N ARG A 9 -36.25 -20.02 14.19
CA ARG A 9 -34.89 -19.63 13.80
C ARG A 9 -34.51 -18.28 14.41
N THR A 10 -33.24 -18.12 14.77
CA THR A 10 -32.73 -16.83 15.27
C THR A 10 -32.44 -15.88 14.12
N ALA A 11 -33.01 -14.68 14.21
CA ALA A 11 -32.70 -13.54 13.37
C ALA A 11 -32.09 -12.39 14.19
N LEU A 12 -31.25 -11.59 13.53
CA LEU A 12 -30.59 -10.41 14.09
C LEU A 12 -30.96 -9.18 13.26
N ASP A 13 -31.18 -8.03 13.92
CA ASP A 13 -31.13 -6.74 13.21
C ASP A 13 -29.66 -6.32 13.00
N ARG A 14 -29.41 -5.21 12.28
CA ARG A 14 -28.02 -4.73 12.04
C ARG A 14 -27.24 -4.47 13.35
N SER A 15 -27.92 -4.06 14.42
CA SER A 15 -27.29 -3.85 15.74
C SER A 15 -26.93 -5.17 16.40
N GLY A 16 -27.78 -6.19 16.25
CA GLY A 16 -27.51 -7.57 16.66
C GLY A 16 -26.35 -8.20 15.93
N VAL A 17 -26.23 -7.97 14.62
CA VAL A 17 -25.06 -8.42 13.84
C VAL A 17 -23.78 -7.79 14.39
N ALA A 18 -23.79 -6.49 14.68
CA ALA A 18 -22.64 -5.79 15.25
C ALA A 18 -22.22 -6.36 16.62
N ALA A 19 -23.19 -6.57 17.51
CA ALA A 19 -22.95 -7.15 18.83
C ALA A 19 -22.47 -8.61 18.76
N HIS A 20 -23.11 -9.43 17.91
CA HIS A 20 -22.78 -10.85 17.74
C HIS A 20 -21.36 -11.04 17.18
N LEU A 21 -21.00 -10.28 16.15
CA LEU A 21 -19.68 -10.36 15.52
C LEU A 21 -18.61 -9.53 16.25
N ARG A 22 -19.00 -8.78 17.30
CA ARG A 22 -18.13 -7.84 18.04
C ARG A 22 -17.42 -6.84 17.12
N VAL A 23 -18.15 -6.31 16.15
CA VAL A 23 -17.66 -5.28 15.21
C VAL A 23 -18.47 -3.99 15.38
N ALA A 24 -17.88 -2.87 14.96
CA ALA A 24 -18.60 -1.60 14.97
C ALA A 24 -19.84 -1.64 14.06
N TYR A 25 -20.92 -0.99 14.47
CA TYR A 25 -22.15 -0.87 13.67
C TYR A 25 -21.90 -0.24 12.29
N THR A 26 -20.98 0.73 12.21
CA THR A 26 -20.56 1.34 10.95
C THR A 26 -19.94 0.34 9.98
N THR A 27 -19.20 -0.65 10.47
CA THR A 27 -18.66 -1.75 9.66
C THR A 27 -19.78 -2.61 9.08
N VAL A 28 -20.81 -2.93 9.87
CA VAL A 28 -21.98 -3.68 9.40
C VAL A 28 -22.74 -2.88 8.33
N ASN A 29 -22.96 -1.59 8.55
CA ASN A 29 -23.58 -0.72 7.53
C ASN A 29 -22.77 -0.65 6.23
N ASN A 30 -21.45 -0.64 6.32
CA ASN A 30 -20.57 -0.67 5.15
C ASN A 30 -20.69 -2.01 4.40
N TRP A 31 -20.70 -3.14 5.11
CA TRP A 31 -20.90 -4.45 4.49
C TRP A 31 -22.28 -4.57 3.84
N HIS A 32 -23.34 -4.10 4.51
CA HIS A 32 -24.70 -4.11 3.99
C HIS A 32 -24.85 -3.21 2.76
N ARG A 33 -24.37 -1.96 2.81
CA ARG A 33 -24.40 -1.02 1.67
C ARG A 33 -23.67 -1.57 0.45
N HIS A 34 -22.58 -2.30 0.67
CA HIS A 34 -21.77 -2.90 -0.39
C HIS A 34 -21.89 -4.42 -0.41
N ARG A 35 -23.09 -4.95 -0.15
CA ARG A 35 -23.33 -6.38 0.02
C ARG A 35 -22.87 -7.22 -1.16
N THR A 36 -23.05 -6.76 -2.40
CA THR A 36 -22.58 -7.43 -3.61
C THR A 36 -21.06 -7.61 -3.63
N ARG A 37 -20.31 -6.63 -3.11
CA ARG A 37 -18.85 -6.68 -3.04
C ARG A 37 -18.37 -7.60 -1.92
N PHE A 38 -19.02 -7.55 -0.76
CA PHE A 38 -18.56 -8.27 0.43
C PHE A 38 -19.20 -9.66 0.60
N GLY A 39 -20.25 -9.98 -0.15
CA GLY A 39 -21.08 -11.17 0.04
C GLY A 39 -21.93 -11.11 1.30
N PHE A 40 -22.32 -9.92 1.76
CA PHE A 40 -23.16 -9.77 2.95
C PHE A 40 -24.57 -10.34 2.66
N PRO A 41 -25.19 -11.11 3.58
CA PRO A 41 -26.47 -11.77 3.30
C PRO A 41 -27.60 -10.80 3.00
N ASP A 42 -28.56 -11.25 2.19
CA ASP A 42 -29.81 -10.52 2.00
C ASP A 42 -30.66 -10.56 3.27
N GLY A 43 -31.17 -9.39 3.66
CA GLY A 43 -32.11 -9.25 4.74
C GLY A 43 -33.52 -9.59 4.30
N PHE A 44 -34.39 -9.88 5.26
CA PHE A 44 -35.82 -10.03 5.05
C PHE A 44 -36.58 -9.06 5.97
N THR A 45 -37.79 -8.69 5.58
CA THR A 45 -38.62 -7.80 6.39
C THR A 45 -39.53 -8.63 7.28
N TYR A 46 -39.56 -8.31 8.56
CA TYR A 46 -40.49 -8.88 9.53
C TYR A 46 -40.86 -7.81 10.55
N ASP A 47 -42.16 -7.61 10.74
CA ASP A 47 -42.70 -6.61 11.69
C ASP A 47 -42.17 -5.18 11.40
N GLY A 48 -42.14 -4.81 10.12
CA GLY A 48 -41.66 -3.50 9.65
C GLY A 48 -40.14 -3.26 9.74
N ALA A 49 -39.37 -4.20 10.28
CA ALA A 49 -37.92 -4.11 10.42
C ALA A 49 -37.18 -5.09 9.51
N GLU A 50 -35.93 -4.77 9.17
CA GLU A 50 -35.03 -5.64 8.40
C GLU A 50 -34.24 -6.56 9.34
N TRP A 51 -34.24 -7.86 9.02
CA TRP A 51 -33.64 -8.93 9.80
C TRP A 51 -32.74 -9.81 8.94
N PHE A 52 -31.75 -10.44 9.57
CA PHE A 52 -30.80 -11.36 8.96
C PHE A 52 -30.75 -12.65 9.76
N TRP A 53 -30.78 -13.80 9.11
CA TRP A 53 -30.65 -15.08 9.81
C TRP A 53 -29.24 -15.23 10.41
N LEU A 54 -29.17 -15.64 11.68
CA LEU A 54 -27.91 -15.80 12.40
C LEU A 54 -26.92 -16.71 11.65
N ASN A 55 -27.39 -17.85 11.14
CA ASN A 55 -26.54 -18.82 10.43
C ASN A 55 -25.93 -18.25 9.15
N ASP A 56 -26.68 -17.38 8.44
CA ASP A 56 -26.18 -16.74 7.22
C ASP A 56 -25.14 -15.68 7.55
N ILE A 57 -25.32 -14.96 8.66
CA ILE A 57 -24.34 -14.02 9.21
C ILE A 57 -23.05 -14.75 9.63
N ASP A 58 -23.14 -15.89 10.31
CA ASP A 58 -21.98 -16.70 10.71
C ASP A 58 -21.22 -17.25 9.50
N ARG A 59 -21.96 -17.72 8.48
CA ARG A 59 -21.39 -18.20 7.22
C ARG A 59 -20.67 -17.07 6.48
N PHE A 60 -21.32 -15.92 6.35
CA PHE A 60 -20.70 -14.71 5.78
C PHE A 60 -19.43 -14.34 6.53
N HIS A 61 -19.47 -14.24 7.86
CA HIS A 61 -18.32 -13.78 8.64
C HIS A 61 -17.13 -14.73 8.51
N THR A 62 -17.38 -16.04 8.54
CA THR A 62 -16.34 -17.06 8.33
C THR A 62 -15.72 -16.94 6.93
N ALA A 63 -16.54 -16.81 5.88
CA ALA A 63 -16.06 -16.63 4.51
C ALA A 63 -15.29 -15.31 4.34
N HIS A 64 -15.80 -14.23 4.94
CA HIS A 64 -15.19 -12.90 4.92
C HIS A 64 -13.81 -12.90 5.58
N LEU A 65 -13.67 -13.52 6.76
CA LEU A 65 -12.38 -13.68 7.43
C LEU A 65 -11.41 -14.53 6.61
N LYS A 66 -11.89 -15.60 5.96
CA LYS A 66 -11.06 -16.44 5.07
C LYS A 66 -10.57 -15.65 3.86
N ALA A 67 -11.44 -14.90 3.18
CA ALA A 67 -11.07 -14.05 2.06
C ALA A 67 -10.07 -12.97 2.48
N LYS A 68 -10.33 -12.30 3.61
CA LYS A 68 -9.42 -11.29 4.18
C LYS A 68 -8.05 -11.87 4.49
N ARG A 69 -7.98 -13.08 5.06
CA ARG A 69 -6.71 -13.79 5.31
C ARG A 69 -5.98 -14.15 4.01
N ALA A 70 -6.70 -14.49 2.95
CA ALA A 70 -6.11 -14.80 1.64
C ALA A 70 -5.52 -13.55 0.95
N GLU A 71 -6.08 -12.37 1.19
CA GLU A 71 -5.56 -11.09 0.68
C GLU A 71 -4.32 -10.58 1.43
N LEU A 72 -4.07 -11.08 2.64
CA LEU A 72 -2.88 -10.68 3.41
C LEU A 72 -1.60 -11.20 2.77
N THR A 73 -0.49 -10.48 2.99
CA THR A 73 0.82 -10.87 2.49
C THR A 73 1.12 -12.33 2.84
N LYS A 74 1.46 -13.13 1.82
CA LYS A 74 1.74 -14.56 1.96
C LYS A 74 2.75 -14.80 3.08
N VAL A 75 2.33 -15.56 4.10
CA VAL A 75 3.17 -15.93 5.25
C VAL A 75 3.95 -17.19 4.90
N ASP A 76 5.26 -17.19 5.13
CA ASP A 76 6.08 -18.41 5.02
C ASP A 76 5.87 -19.31 6.26
N ARG A 77 5.30 -20.49 6.05
CA ARG A 77 5.00 -21.48 7.10
C ARG A 77 6.03 -22.63 7.18
N ARG A 78 7.19 -22.48 6.53
CA ARG A 78 8.22 -23.53 6.50
C ARG A 78 9.04 -23.58 7.79
N GLY A 79 9.50 -24.79 8.13
CA GLY A 79 10.42 -25.14 9.21
C GLY A 79 9.79 -25.26 10.59
N ARG A 80 10.59 -25.44 11.65
CA ARG A 80 10.06 -25.91 12.92
C ARG A 80 9.44 -24.77 13.73
N PRO A 81 8.31 -25.00 14.41
CA PRO A 81 7.64 -23.98 15.22
C PRO A 81 8.54 -23.39 16.31
N ASP A 82 9.48 -24.19 16.82
CA ASP A 82 10.35 -23.86 17.95
C ASP A 82 11.72 -23.29 17.52
N ASP A 83 11.93 -23.09 16.21
CA ASP A 83 13.13 -22.43 15.73
C ASP A 83 13.11 -20.95 16.13
N LEU A 84 14.16 -20.48 16.79
CA LEU A 84 14.37 -19.06 17.07
C LEU A 84 14.84 -18.32 15.82
N VAL A 85 14.14 -17.25 15.48
CA VAL A 85 14.42 -16.39 14.32
C VAL A 85 14.65 -14.95 14.75
N GLY A 86 15.61 -14.28 14.11
CA GLY A 86 15.85 -12.85 14.31
C GLY A 86 14.94 -11.97 13.45
N SER A 87 15.01 -10.65 13.66
CA SER A 87 14.09 -9.67 13.05
C SER A 87 14.03 -9.74 11.52
N GLY A 88 15.16 -9.93 10.84
CA GLY A 88 15.20 -10.06 9.38
C GLY A 88 14.43 -11.29 8.87
N THR A 89 14.60 -12.44 9.53
CA THR A 89 13.89 -13.68 9.18
C THR A 89 12.42 -13.60 9.55
N ALA A 90 12.08 -13.02 10.71
CA ALA A 90 10.70 -12.77 11.09
C ALA A 90 9.98 -11.89 10.06
N ALA A 91 10.66 -10.85 9.54
CA ALA A 91 10.10 -9.98 8.50
C ALA A 91 9.82 -10.75 7.20
N LYS A 92 10.76 -11.61 6.76
CA LYS A 92 10.56 -12.48 5.59
C LYS A 92 9.39 -13.44 5.79
N ILE A 93 9.28 -14.07 6.96
CA ILE A 93 8.17 -14.97 7.32
C ILE A 93 6.83 -14.25 7.17
N LEU A 94 6.78 -13.00 7.61
CA LEU A 94 5.61 -12.14 7.58
C LEU A 94 5.35 -11.46 6.22
N GLY A 95 6.23 -11.66 5.24
CA GLY A 95 6.15 -11.10 3.89
C GLY A 95 6.61 -9.64 3.76
N TYR A 96 7.30 -9.08 4.75
CA TYR A 96 7.82 -7.71 4.69
C TYR A 96 9.17 -7.63 3.99
N ARG A 97 9.39 -6.53 3.24
CA ARG A 97 10.67 -6.24 2.57
C ARG A 97 11.81 -5.89 3.55
N SER A 98 11.48 -5.39 4.74
CA SER A 98 12.45 -4.93 5.74
C SER A 98 12.00 -5.24 7.16
N TYR A 99 12.94 -5.53 8.04
CA TYR A 99 12.70 -5.75 9.47
C TYR A 99 12.19 -4.50 10.19
N ARG A 100 12.39 -3.31 9.61
CA ARG A 100 11.84 -2.05 10.14
C ARG A 100 10.33 -1.97 10.03
N ASN A 101 9.71 -2.84 9.23
CA ASN A 101 8.26 -2.91 9.04
C ASN A 101 7.63 -4.01 9.90
N LEU A 102 8.37 -4.55 10.89
CA LEU A 102 7.79 -5.49 11.83
C LEU A 102 6.69 -4.78 12.65
N PRO A 103 5.56 -5.46 12.93
CA PRO A 103 4.53 -4.89 13.78
C PRO A 103 5.07 -4.66 15.20
N ASP A 104 4.69 -3.54 15.80
CA ASP A 104 5.08 -3.21 17.19
C ASP A 104 4.67 -4.31 18.17
N THR A 105 3.52 -4.96 17.92
CA THR A 105 3.04 -6.10 18.72
C THR A 105 4.03 -7.26 18.77
N LEU A 106 4.74 -7.54 17.67
CA LEU A 106 5.80 -8.54 17.65
C LEU A 106 7.11 -7.95 18.17
N TYR A 107 7.47 -6.74 17.73
CA TYR A 107 8.76 -6.13 18.02
C TYR A 107 9.00 -5.94 19.53
N ASN A 108 7.95 -5.59 20.28
CA ASN A 108 8.01 -5.32 21.72
C ASN A 108 7.93 -6.57 22.58
N GLN A 109 7.65 -7.73 22.00
CA GLN A 109 7.47 -9.00 22.73
C GLN A 109 8.39 -10.10 22.16
N PRO A 110 9.72 -10.00 22.34
CA PRO A 110 10.65 -11.06 21.97
C PRO A 110 10.54 -12.26 22.90
N ASP A 111 10.56 -13.48 22.33
CA ASP A 111 10.64 -14.71 23.12
C ASP A 111 12.01 -14.86 23.79
N ARG A 112 13.06 -14.34 23.14
CA ARG A 112 14.42 -14.33 23.69
C ARG A 112 15.17 -13.07 23.32
N ILE A 113 15.94 -12.57 24.28
CA ILE A 113 16.86 -11.46 24.11
C ILE A 113 18.28 -12.00 24.22
N GLN A 114 19.14 -11.69 23.25
CA GLN A 114 20.54 -12.05 23.24
C GLN A 114 21.38 -10.77 23.27
N GLN A 115 22.26 -10.63 24.26
CA GLN A 115 23.28 -9.59 24.26
C GLN A 115 24.46 -10.00 23.40
N LEU A 116 24.92 -9.11 22.54
CA LEU A 116 26.11 -9.27 21.72
C LEU A 116 27.32 -8.65 22.45
N ALA A 117 28.52 -9.09 22.07
CA ALA A 117 29.78 -8.61 22.65
C ALA A 117 30.00 -7.09 22.46
N ASP A 118 29.35 -6.48 21.49
CA ASP A 118 29.38 -5.03 21.22
C ASP A 118 28.36 -4.23 22.06
N GLY A 119 27.71 -4.86 23.04
CA GLY A 119 26.66 -4.26 23.86
C GLY A 119 25.31 -4.14 23.15
N ARG A 120 25.20 -4.55 21.88
CA ARG A 120 23.92 -4.53 21.17
C ARG A 120 23.03 -5.67 21.60
N VAL A 121 21.73 -5.44 21.46
CA VAL A 121 20.71 -6.41 21.81
C VAL A 121 20.06 -6.97 20.55
N ARG A 122 20.09 -8.30 20.42
CA ARG A 122 19.38 -9.03 19.38
C ARG A 122 18.12 -9.65 19.96
N ARG A 123 16.98 -9.30 19.34
CA ARG A 123 15.67 -9.86 19.64
C ARG A 123 15.44 -11.11 18.78
N LEU A 124 14.92 -12.16 19.40
CA LEU A 124 14.61 -13.43 18.77
C LEU A 124 13.18 -13.84 19.13
N TRP A 125 12.52 -14.50 18.17
CA TRP A 125 11.17 -15.03 18.32
C TRP A 125 11.12 -16.47 17.86
N PHE A 126 10.27 -17.29 18.47
CA PHE A 126 9.93 -18.58 17.89
C PHE A 126 9.11 -18.39 16.61
N ARG A 127 9.27 -19.28 15.64
CA ARG A 127 8.43 -19.27 14.43
C ARG A 127 6.95 -19.33 14.75
N ARG A 128 6.55 -20.13 15.74
CA ARG A 128 5.16 -20.18 16.22
C ARG A 128 4.63 -18.83 16.68
N THR A 129 5.45 -18.03 17.37
CA THR A 129 5.09 -16.68 17.82
C THR A 129 4.90 -15.75 16.63
N VAL A 130 5.80 -15.80 15.65
CA VAL A 130 5.69 -15.02 14.41
C VAL A 130 4.43 -15.40 13.63
N TRP A 131 4.11 -16.69 13.51
CA TRP A 131 2.90 -17.15 12.85
C TRP A 131 1.62 -16.77 13.60
N ALA A 132 1.62 -16.85 14.93
CA ALA A 132 0.49 -16.40 15.74
C ALA A 132 0.19 -14.92 15.51
N VAL A 133 1.22 -14.07 15.45
CA VAL A 133 1.05 -12.66 15.07
C VAL A 133 0.51 -12.53 13.65
N ALA A 134 0.95 -13.38 12.72
CA ALA A 134 0.43 -13.39 11.36
C ALA A 134 -1.06 -13.78 11.31
N ASP A 135 -1.48 -14.77 12.09
CA ASP A 135 -2.86 -15.27 12.17
C ASP A 135 -3.80 -14.29 12.89
N ALA A 136 -3.26 -13.53 13.84
CA ALA A 136 -3.97 -12.46 14.54
C ALA A 136 -4.16 -11.18 13.69
N ARG A 137 -3.59 -11.11 12.47
CA ARG A 137 -3.77 -9.94 11.58
C ARG A 137 -5.23 -9.84 11.15
N THR A 138 -5.94 -8.86 11.73
CA THR A 138 -7.33 -8.56 11.38
C THR A 138 -7.46 -7.63 10.17
N GLY A 139 -6.37 -7.24 9.50
CA GLY A 139 -6.40 -6.41 8.29
C GLY A 139 -5.03 -6.22 7.66
N ARG A 140 -5.02 -5.59 6.47
CA ARG A 140 -3.79 -5.17 5.78
C ARG A 140 -3.08 -4.18 6.67
N GLN A 141 -2.17 -4.65 7.52
CA GLN A 141 -1.22 -3.80 8.23
C GLN A 141 -0.51 -3.02 7.13
N SER A 142 -0.85 -1.72 7.05
CA SER A 142 -0.35 -0.82 6.02
C SER A 142 1.16 -0.98 5.96
N THR A 143 1.68 -1.53 4.85
CA THR A 143 3.11 -1.75 4.61
C THR A 143 3.83 -0.42 4.34
N GLY A 144 3.45 0.65 5.03
CA GLY A 144 3.71 2.02 4.67
C GLY A 144 2.61 2.61 3.77
N ARG A 145 2.59 3.94 3.74
CA ARG A 145 1.72 4.79 2.91
C ARG A 145 1.60 4.18 1.52
N THR A 146 0.37 3.89 1.06
CA THR A 146 0.11 3.73 -0.38
C THR A 146 0.80 4.90 -1.07
N PRO A 147 1.66 4.68 -2.09
CA PRO A 147 2.21 5.78 -2.87
C PRO A 147 1.01 6.64 -3.25
N GLY A 148 0.99 7.88 -2.76
CA GLY A 148 -0.09 8.78 -3.16
C GLY A 148 -0.05 8.81 -4.68
N THR A 149 -1.20 8.60 -5.32
CA THR A 149 -1.36 8.98 -6.72
C THR A 149 -0.77 10.37 -6.83
N THR A 150 0.36 10.48 -7.53
CA THR A 150 1.04 11.76 -7.69
C THR A 150 0.20 12.51 -8.70
N GLY A 151 -0.91 13.07 -8.24
CA GLY A 151 -1.65 14.06 -9.00
C GLY A 151 -0.70 15.21 -9.34
N ALA A 152 -1.07 15.99 -10.35
CA ALA A 152 -0.35 17.20 -10.72
C ALA A 152 0.07 17.94 -9.44
N ARG A 153 1.40 18.14 -9.27
CA ARG A 153 1.94 18.80 -8.09
C ARG A 153 1.19 20.13 -7.95
N LYS A 154 0.56 20.36 -6.80
CA LYS A 154 0.00 21.69 -6.51
C LYS A 154 1.12 22.71 -6.71
N PRO A 155 0.85 23.87 -7.34
CA PRO A 155 1.84 24.93 -7.47
C PRO A 155 2.48 25.21 -6.12
N HIS A 156 3.80 25.42 -6.10
CA HIS A 156 4.50 25.76 -4.87
C HIS A 156 3.83 27.00 -4.26
N PRO A 157 3.64 27.09 -2.93
CA PRO A 157 2.91 28.20 -2.26
C PRO A 157 3.46 29.62 -2.50
N TYR A 158 4.52 29.78 -3.29
CA TYR A 158 5.10 31.07 -3.66
C TYR A 158 5.22 31.27 -5.18
N ALA A 159 4.58 30.42 -5.99
CA ALA A 159 4.67 30.50 -7.46
C ALA A 159 4.23 31.88 -8.00
N ASP A 160 3.26 32.51 -7.31
CA ASP A 160 2.74 33.83 -7.64
C ASP A 160 3.09 34.90 -6.57
N ASP A 161 4.09 34.62 -5.70
CA ASP A 161 4.48 35.57 -4.64
C ASP A 161 5.41 36.66 -5.23
N PRO A 162 5.07 37.96 -5.13
CA PRO A 162 5.94 39.05 -5.61
C PRO A 162 7.32 39.06 -4.95
N ARG A 163 7.46 38.46 -3.76
CA ARG A 163 8.74 38.30 -3.06
C ARG A 163 9.69 37.33 -3.75
N LEU A 164 9.18 36.42 -4.58
CA LEU A 164 9.98 35.52 -5.39
C LEU A 164 10.77 36.27 -6.48
N GLN A 165 10.19 37.34 -7.05
CA GLN A 165 10.87 38.19 -8.02
C GLN A 165 12.05 38.94 -7.40
N ALA A 166 11.91 39.43 -6.16
CA ALA A 166 13.01 40.03 -5.42
C ALA A 166 14.15 39.04 -5.12
N ALA A 167 13.81 37.77 -4.88
CA ALA A 167 14.80 36.71 -4.70
C ALA A 167 15.53 36.35 -6.01
N LEU A 168 14.81 36.34 -7.15
CA LEU A 168 15.39 36.14 -8.48
C LEU A 168 16.34 37.29 -8.86
N ALA A 169 15.90 38.54 -8.68
CA ALA A 169 16.72 39.72 -8.95
C ALA A 169 18.04 39.68 -8.15
N LEU A 170 17.95 39.34 -6.86
CA LEU A 170 19.13 39.23 -5.99
C LEU A 170 20.09 38.11 -6.44
N LEU A 171 19.58 36.97 -6.94
CA LEU A 171 20.42 35.91 -7.47
C LEU A 171 21.10 36.31 -8.79
N THR A 172 20.40 37.06 -9.65
CA THR A 172 20.94 37.60 -10.90
C THR A 172 22.03 38.63 -10.63
N GLU A 173 21.80 39.59 -9.74
CA GLU A 173 22.78 40.63 -9.33
C GLU A 173 24.09 40.01 -8.82
N VAL A 174 23.99 38.96 -8.00
CA VAL A 174 25.15 38.24 -7.47
C VAL A 174 25.85 37.43 -8.56
N GLY A 175 25.08 36.85 -9.49
CA GLY A 175 25.59 36.13 -10.65
C GLY A 175 26.39 37.02 -11.60
N THR A 176 25.93 38.24 -11.86
CA THR A 176 26.62 39.21 -12.73
C THR A 176 27.81 39.87 -12.05
N SER A 177 27.76 40.06 -10.74
CA SER A 177 28.82 40.75 -9.98
C SER A 177 29.94 39.81 -9.48
N GLY A 178 29.80 38.48 -9.68
CA GLY A 178 30.77 37.49 -9.22
C GLY A 178 30.92 37.40 -7.68
N GLN A 179 29.99 37.98 -6.93
CA GLN A 179 30.07 38.10 -5.47
C GLN A 179 29.73 36.79 -4.76
N ASN A 180 30.24 36.63 -3.54
CA ASN A 180 30.01 35.44 -2.73
C ASN A 180 28.53 35.34 -2.30
N ARG A 181 27.93 34.16 -2.51
CA ARG A 181 26.51 33.86 -2.23
C ARG A 181 26.19 33.61 -0.75
N ARG A 182 27.18 33.73 0.16
CA ARG A 182 26.98 33.58 1.61
C ARG A 182 26.21 34.78 2.17
N GLY A 183 25.21 34.52 3.04
CA GLY A 183 24.45 35.57 3.72
C GLY A 183 23.24 36.12 2.96
N LEU A 184 22.98 35.67 1.73
CA LEU A 184 21.84 36.17 0.92
C LEU A 184 20.47 35.97 1.59
N GLY A 185 20.32 34.93 2.42
CA GLY A 185 19.08 34.72 3.19
C GLY A 185 18.82 35.83 4.21
N VAL A 186 19.88 36.33 4.87
CA VAL A 186 19.79 37.43 5.85
C VAL A 186 19.55 38.76 5.14
N GLU A 187 20.24 38.99 4.01
CA GLU A 187 20.07 40.20 3.21
C GLU A 187 18.65 40.29 2.62
N LEU A 188 18.15 39.20 2.03
CA LEU A 188 16.79 39.15 1.50
C LEU A 188 15.73 39.28 2.61
N ALA A 189 15.98 38.69 3.78
CA ALA A 189 15.11 38.84 4.95
C ALA A 189 14.98 40.30 5.39
N ARG A 190 16.11 41.03 5.45
CA ARG A 190 16.14 42.45 5.77
C ARG A 190 15.41 43.30 4.72
N ARG A 191 15.66 43.05 3.43
CA ARG A 191 15.02 43.79 2.32
C ARG A 191 13.50 43.64 2.28
N LEU A 192 13.00 42.44 2.64
CA LEU A 192 11.57 42.13 2.55
C LEU A 192 10.82 42.24 3.88
N GLY A 193 11.52 42.51 4.99
CA GLY A 193 10.93 42.52 6.33
C GLY A 193 10.35 41.16 6.75
N VAL A 194 10.95 40.05 6.30
CA VAL A 194 10.49 38.68 6.59
C VAL A 194 11.49 37.91 7.43
N GLY A 195 11.05 36.83 8.08
CA GLY A 195 11.95 35.94 8.81
C GLY A 195 12.96 35.24 7.87
N GLU A 196 14.17 35.00 8.38
CA GLU A 196 15.28 34.42 7.60
C GLU A 196 14.93 33.07 6.95
N ARG A 197 14.19 32.22 7.67
CA ARG A 197 13.72 30.93 7.15
C ARG A 197 12.78 31.08 5.95
N THR A 198 12.00 32.17 5.88
CA THR A 198 11.13 32.48 4.74
C THR A 198 11.97 32.97 3.56
N ALA A 199 12.94 33.85 3.79
CA ALA A 199 13.86 34.33 2.76
C ALA A 199 14.70 33.20 2.14
N GLN A 200 15.21 32.27 2.96
CA GLN A 200 15.94 31.09 2.48
C GLN A 200 15.07 30.18 1.59
N ARG A 201 13.78 30.02 1.93
CA ARG A 201 12.83 29.24 1.11
C ARG A 201 12.54 29.92 -0.23
N LEU A 202 12.41 31.25 -0.24
CA LEU A 202 12.25 32.03 -1.47
C LEU A 202 13.48 31.92 -2.37
N LEU A 203 14.70 32.01 -1.82
CA LEU A 203 15.94 31.80 -2.60
C LEU A 203 16.06 30.39 -3.16
N THR A 204 15.64 29.38 -2.40
CA THR A 204 15.64 27.99 -2.86
C THR A 204 14.68 27.81 -4.04
N GLN A 205 13.48 28.37 -3.95
CA GLN A 205 12.50 28.31 -5.02
C GLN A 205 12.94 29.12 -6.24
N ALA A 206 13.53 30.30 -6.05
CA ALA A 206 14.06 31.14 -7.12
C ALA A 206 15.14 30.41 -7.92
N ARG A 207 16.01 29.63 -7.27
CA ARG A 207 16.99 28.77 -7.95
C ARG A 207 16.33 27.70 -8.81
N LEU A 208 15.32 27.00 -8.27
CA LEU A 208 14.57 25.99 -9.02
C LEU A 208 13.84 26.57 -10.24
N VAL A 209 13.47 27.85 -10.20
CA VAL A 209 12.87 28.56 -11.33
C VAL A 209 13.93 29.01 -12.34
N ALA A 210 15.06 29.55 -11.86
CA ALA A 210 16.17 30.01 -12.70
C ALA A 210 16.88 28.87 -13.44
N ASP A 211 17.00 27.70 -12.82
CA ASP A 211 17.61 26.51 -13.41
C ASP A 211 16.66 25.77 -14.38
N GLY A 212 15.41 26.23 -14.50
CA GLY A 212 14.33 25.56 -15.23
C GLY A 212 13.83 24.29 -14.53
N PRO A 213 12.55 23.88 -14.68
CA PRO A 213 12.14 22.57 -14.24
C PRO A 213 12.97 21.51 -14.98
N PRO A 214 13.42 20.41 -14.34
CA PRO A 214 14.06 19.34 -15.07
C PRO A 214 13.07 18.82 -16.11
N ASP A 215 13.37 19.09 -17.37
CA ASP A 215 12.62 18.62 -18.53
C ASP A 215 12.66 17.09 -18.50
N ASN A 216 11.56 16.48 -18.06
CA ASN A 216 11.41 15.04 -18.03
C ASN A 216 10.71 14.62 -19.32
N THR A 217 11.30 15.02 -20.46
CA THR A 217 10.93 14.45 -21.76
C THR A 217 11.51 13.04 -21.79
N PRO A 218 10.71 11.98 -22.03
CA PRO A 218 11.26 10.64 -22.22
C PRO A 218 12.19 10.68 -23.43
N GLN A 219 13.48 10.54 -23.16
CA GLN A 219 14.52 10.49 -24.18
C GLN A 219 14.24 9.25 -25.06
N ALA A 220 13.77 9.51 -26.28
CA ALA A 220 13.60 8.49 -27.30
C ALA A 220 14.95 7.78 -27.48
N THR A 221 14.95 6.50 -27.16
CA THR A 221 16.10 5.62 -27.28
C THR A 221 16.50 5.56 -28.75
N ALA A 222 17.73 5.97 -29.06
CA ALA A 222 18.30 5.78 -30.38
C ALA A 222 18.26 4.28 -30.75
N PRO A 223 17.88 3.90 -31.98
CA PRO A 223 17.91 2.52 -32.41
C PRO A 223 19.37 2.04 -32.52
N PRO A 224 19.69 0.79 -32.14
CA PRO A 224 21.02 0.27 -32.32
C PRO A 224 21.34 0.08 -33.80
N THR A 225 22.51 0.55 -34.20
CA THR A 225 23.15 0.35 -35.50
C THR A 225 23.28 -1.16 -35.77
N GLY A 226 22.38 -1.69 -36.60
CA GLY A 226 22.43 -3.05 -37.11
C GLY A 226 23.24 -3.11 -38.39
N THR A 227 24.42 -3.72 -38.30
CA THR A 227 25.28 -4.09 -39.43
C THR A 227 24.54 -5.02 -40.40
N ALA A 228 24.79 -4.79 -41.69
CA ALA A 228 24.14 -5.40 -42.84
C ALA A 228 24.21 -6.94 -42.91
N HIS A 229 23.13 -7.47 -43.50
CA HIS A 229 22.86 -8.77 -44.11
C HIS A 229 24.04 -9.43 -44.88
N PRO A 230 24.01 -10.76 -45.08
CA PRO A 230 23.26 -11.32 -46.21
C PRO A 230 22.44 -12.60 -45.90
N THR A 231 21.21 -12.61 -46.42
CA THR A 231 20.46 -13.79 -46.91
C THR A 231 21.19 -14.39 -48.12
N PRO A 232 21.03 -15.69 -48.49
CA PRO A 232 19.75 -16.31 -48.90
C PRO A 232 19.60 -17.74 -48.30
N THR A 233 18.51 -18.49 -48.39
CA THR A 233 17.73 -18.87 -49.58
C THR A 233 16.40 -19.48 -49.13
N ALA A 234 15.36 -19.20 -49.90
CA ALA A 234 14.02 -19.72 -49.75
C ALA A 234 13.96 -21.25 -49.92
N HIS A 235 13.15 -21.92 -49.09
CA HIS A 235 12.39 -23.08 -49.52
C HIS A 235 10.96 -23.03 -48.99
N THR A 236 10.08 -23.03 -49.99
CA THR A 236 8.64 -23.20 -50.02
C THR A 236 8.13 -24.43 -49.26
N ALA A 237 6.82 -24.42 -49.01
CA ALA A 237 5.90 -25.55 -48.79
C ALA A 237 5.43 -25.68 -47.33
N THR A 238 4.19 -26.03 -47.01
CA THR A 238 2.94 -26.21 -47.75
C THR A 238 1.88 -26.41 -46.67
N ALA A 239 0.68 -25.88 -46.89
CA ALA A 239 -0.51 -26.14 -46.10
C ALA A 239 -0.76 -27.65 -45.90
N ARG A 240 -1.15 -28.06 -44.68
CA ARG A 240 -1.96 -29.28 -44.54
C ARG A 240 -2.86 -29.26 -43.32
N SER A 241 -4.15 -29.09 -43.61
CA SER A 241 -5.26 -29.66 -42.86
C SER A 241 -5.00 -31.10 -42.43
N ARG A 242 -5.39 -31.44 -41.20
CA ARG A 242 -6.04 -32.70 -40.79
C ARG A 242 -6.39 -32.55 -39.31
N ARG A 243 -7.62 -32.70 -38.81
CA ARG A 243 -8.69 -33.70 -38.99
C ARG A 243 -8.93 -34.27 -37.58
N MET A 244 -10.07 -33.89 -37.00
CA MET A 244 -10.69 -34.58 -35.85
C MET A 244 -10.85 -36.07 -36.16
N PRO A 245 -10.65 -36.93 -35.15
CA PRO A 245 -11.72 -37.83 -34.73
C PRO A 245 -11.78 -37.84 -33.19
N GLY A 246 -12.87 -38.14 -32.50
CA GLY A 246 -14.10 -38.81 -32.86
C GLY A 246 -14.67 -39.28 -31.52
N GLN A 247 -15.90 -38.89 -31.23
CA GLN A 247 -16.69 -39.35 -30.10
C GLN A 247 -17.23 -40.76 -30.42
N PRO A 248 -17.31 -41.67 -29.45
CA PRO A 248 -18.49 -42.53 -29.32
C PRO A 248 -19.00 -42.52 -27.87
N GLY A 249 -20.29 -42.27 -27.62
CA GLY A 249 -21.34 -43.30 -27.59
C GLY A 249 -21.50 -43.77 -26.14
N ALA A 250 -22.42 -43.24 -25.33
CA ALA A 250 -23.87 -43.50 -25.30
C ALA A 250 -24.25 -44.98 -25.09
N ARG A 251 -24.86 -45.23 -23.91
CA ARG A 251 -25.87 -46.26 -23.54
C ARG A 251 -25.39 -47.66 -23.13
N PRO A 252 -26.22 -48.44 -22.41
CA PRO A 252 -27.61 -48.20 -21.96
C PRO A 252 -27.78 -47.67 -20.53
#